data_AF-A0A673GNN0-F1
#
_entry.id   AF-A0A673GNN0-F1
#
_cell.length_a   1.000
_cell.length_b   1.000
_cell.length_c   1.000
_cell.angle_alpha   90.00
_cell.angle_beta   90.00
_cell.angle_gamma   90.00
#
_symmetry.space_group_name_H-M   'P 1'
#
loop_
_entity.id
_entity.type
_entity.pdbx_description
1 polymer ?
#
loop_
_entity_poly.entity_id
_entity_poly.type
_entity_poly.pdbx_seq_one_letter_code
_entity_poly.pdbx_strand_id
1 'polypeptide(L)'
;GFQPHPKLNILKNRFAKMSRTSHHCNVLYSPDKDVVSSLPLQMSLYFNMWFFPFWWISEVVMLQLKYPALADYYKFILITILILMTLIEAIRLYLGNVGNLQEKVPELAGFWLLTLLLQFPLILFQLFNEAILIQPLERGVHIILALFIFAEALFGFVALRAMVRHTESRFHLRQFDGIQELRT
;
A
#
# COMPACT_ATOMS: atom_id res chain seq x y z
N GLY A 1 -24.72 37.69 -54.30
CA GLY A 1 -23.70 37.28 -53.32
C GLY A 1 -23.99 37.98 -52.01
N PHE A 2 -24.47 37.25 -51.00
CA PHE A 2 -24.78 37.81 -49.69
C PHE A 2 -23.52 37.70 -48.82
N GLN A 3 -22.84 38.84 -48.61
CA GLN A 3 -21.62 38.91 -47.83
C GLN A 3 -22.01 38.85 -46.34
N PRO A 4 -21.60 37.84 -45.56
CA PRO A 4 -22.03 37.73 -44.17
C PRO A 4 -21.52 38.93 -43.36
N HIS A 5 -22.43 39.60 -42.66
CA HIS A 5 -22.15 40.81 -41.89
C HIS A 5 -20.96 40.62 -40.93
N PRO A 6 -20.03 41.60 -40.83
CA PRO A 6 -18.78 41.48 -40.07
C PRO A 6 -18.99 41.18 -38.58
N LYS A 7 -20.13 41.58 -38.00
CA LYS A 7 -20.49 41.28 -36.61
C LYS A 7 -20.70 39.79 -36.35
N LEU A 8 -21.17 39.02 -37.33
CA LEU A 8 -21.44 37.59 -37.19
C LEU A 8 -20.14 36.76 -37.11
N ASN A 9 -19.11 37.17 -37.85
CA ASN A 9 -17.80 36.52 -37.81
C ASN A 9 -17.07 36.80 -36.48
N ILE A 10 -17.22 38.01 -35.93
CA ILE A 10 -16.68 38.37 -34.62
C ILE A 10 -17.35 37.56 -33.51
N LEU A 11 -18.68 37.39 -33.58
CA LEU A 11 -19.42 36.57 -32.64
C LEU A 11 -19.02 35.10 -32.74
N LYS A 12 -18.95 34.52 -33.94
CA LYS A 12 -18.46 33.14 -34.14
C LYS A 12 -17.05 32.93 -33.59
N ASN A 13 -16.15 33.89 -33.82
CA ASN A 13 -14.80 33.83 -33.27
C ASN A 13 -14.77 33.97 -31.74
N ARG A 14 -15.65 34.80 -31.16
CA ARG A 14 -15.82 34.89 -29.70
C ARG A 14 -16.40 33.60 -29.12
N PHE A 15 -17.38 32.97 -29.75
CA PHE A 15 -17.93 31.69 -29.33
C PHE A 15 -16.92 30.55 -29.47
N ALA A 16 -16.16 30.49 -30.56
CA ALA A 16 -15.10 29.50 -30.74
C ALA A 16 -13.93 29.70 -29.76
N LYS A 17 -13.61 30.96 -29.42
CA LYS A 17 -12.64 31.30 -28.37
C LYS A 17 -13.16 30.93 -26.99
N MET A 18 -14.42 31.21 -26.69
CA MET A 18 -15.08 30.87 -25.42
C MET A 18 -15.20 29.36 -25.23
N SER A 19 -15.52 28.61 -26.29
CA SER A 19 -15.53 27.14 -26.29
C SER A 19 -14.12 26.58 -26.10
N ARG A 20 -13.09 27.17 -26.73
CA ARG A 20 -11.69 26.79 -26.51
C ARG A 20 -11.19 27.09 -25.10
N THR A 21 -11.52 28.25 -24.53
CA THR A 21 -11.20 28.56 -23.12
C THR A 21 -12.02 27.71 -22.16
N SER A 22 -13.24 27.30 -22.50
CA SER A 22 -14.02 26.36 -21.69
C SER A 22 -13.41 24.96 -21.72
N HIS A 23 -12.89 24.49 -22.86
CA HIS A 23 -12.12 23.25 -22.92
C HIS A 23 -10.79 23.35 -22.17
N HIS A 24 -10.07 24.47 -22.27
CA HIS A 24 -8.86 24.70 -21.46
C HIS A 24 -9.15 24.84 -19.95
N CYS A 25 -10.28 25.45 -19.58
CA CYS A 25 -10.71 25.59 -18.19
C CYS A 25 -11.21 24.26 -17.61
N ASN A 26 -11.87 23.41 -18.42
CA ASN A 26 -12.21 22.03 -18.06
C ASN A 26 -10.97 21.13 -17.97
N VAL A 27 -9.89 21.43 -18.71
CA VAL A 27 -8.59 20.75 -18.56
C VAL A 27 -7.84 21.26 -17.32
N LEU A 28 -7.95 22.55 -16.99
CA LEU A 28 -7.30 23.17 -15.82
C LEU A 28 -8.05 22.90 -14.50
N TYR A 29 -9.35 22.66 -14.57
CA TYR A 29 -10.17 22.17 -13.47
C TYR A 29 -10.40 20.67 -13.68
N SER A 30 -9.34 19.88 -13.47
CA SER A 30 -9.52 18.51 -12.96
C SER A 30 -9.73 18.67 -11.45
N PRO A 31 -10.98 18.66 -10.96
CA PRO A 31 -11.21 18.58 -9.52
C PRO A 31 -10.92 17.13 -9.18
N ASP A 32 -9.65 16.84 -8.93
CA ASP A 32 -9.11 15.69 -8.21
C ASP A 32 -7.68 15.47 -8.72
N LYS A 33 -6.72 16.05 -7.99
CA LYS A 33 -5.53 15.25 -7.71
C LYS A 33 -6.03 14.15 -6.77
N ASP A 34 -6.63 13.11 -7.35
CA ASP A 34 -7.11 11.95 -6.62
C ASP A 34 -5.96 11.50 -5.72
N VAL A 35 -6.09 11.73 -4.43
CA VAL A 35 -5.19 11.15 -3.45
C VAL A 35 -5.46 9.65 -3.52
N VAL A 36 -4.57 8.91 -4.15
CA VAL A 36 -4.68 7.46 -4.39
C VAL A 36 -4.36 6.67 -3.11
N SER A 37 -3.85 7.35 -2.08
CA SER A 37 -3.58 6.72 -0.78
C SER A 37 -4.83 6.05 -0.21
N SER A 38 -4.69 4.80 0.21
CA SER A 38 -5.78 4.00 0.75
C SER A 38 -5.92 4.24 2.25
N LEU A 39 -7.01 4.91 2.64
CA LEU A 39 -7.33 5.15 4.06
C LEU A 39 -7.51 3.84 4.86
N PRO A 40 -8.24 2.82 4.37
CA PRO A 40 -8.38 1.55 5.10
C PRO A 40 -7.04 0.85 5.36
N LEU A 41 -6.13 0.88 4.39
CA LEU A 41 -4.78 0.33 4.55
C LEU A 41 -4.01 1.10 5.63
N GLN A 42 -4.08 2.43 5.61
CA GLN A 42 -3.39 3.28 6.59
C GLN A 42 -3.88 3.03 8.02
N MET A 43 -5.19 2.87 8.20
CA MET A 43 -5.78 2.55 9.50
C MET A 43 -5.33 1.18 10.01
N SER A 44 -5.30 0.17 9.13
CA SER A 44 -4.82 -1.17 9.50
C SER A 44 -3.35 -1.14 9.94
N LEU A 45 -2.47 -0.48 9.16
CA LEU A 45 -1.05 -0.33 9.47
C LEU A 45 -0.83 0.39 10.80
N TYR A 46 -1.63 1.41 11.10
CA TYR A 46 -1.55 2.15 12.36
C TYR A 46 -1.87 1.27 13.56
N PHE A 47 -2.96 0.51 13.52
CA PHE A 47 -3.32 -0.39 14.62
C PHE A 47 -2.32 -1.52 14.79
N ASN A 48 -1.83 -2.08 13.68
CA ASN A 48 -0.82 -3.13 13.73
C ASN A 48 0.51 -2.62 14.31
N MET A 49 0.93 -1.39 13.99
CA MET A 49 2.12 -0.76 14.60
C MET A 49 2.03 -0.68 16.13
N TRP A 50 0.86 -0.35 16.67
CA TRP A 50 0.64 -0.33 18.12
C TRP A 50 0.49 -1.71 18.74
N PHE A 51 -0.07 -2.66 18.01
CA PHE A 51 -0.22 -4.05 18.46
C PHE A 51 1.12 -4.80 18.49
N PHE A 52 2.01 -4.52 17.55
CA PHE A 52 3.30 -5.19 17.38
C PHE A 52 4.17 -5.27 18.66
N PRO A 53 4.40 -4.20 19.45
CA PRO A 53 5.16 -4.32 20.70
C PRO A 53 4.48 -5.26 21.71
N PHE A 54 3.15 -5.30 21.78
CA PHE A 54 2.44 -6.23 22.65
C PHE A 54 2.58 -7.68 22.17
N TRP A 55 2.48 -7.90 20.86
CA TRP A 55 2.76 -9.20 20.25
C TRP A 55 4.18 -9.67 20.59
N TRP A 56 5.18 -8.81 20.43
CA TRP A 56 6.59 -9.13 20.69
C TRP A 56 6.84 -9.49 22.15
N ILE A 57 6.30 -8.70 23.10
CA ILE A 57 6.43 -8.99 24.54
C ILE A 57 5.75 -10.32 24.87
N SER A 58 4.54 -10.56 24.35
CA SER A 58 3.83 -11.82 24.53
C SER A 58 4.66 -13.00 24.05
N GLU A 59 5.21 -12.91 22.83
CA GLU A 59 6.03 -13.99 22.24
C GLU A 59 7.28 -14.28 23.06
N VAL A 60 7.99 -13.24 23.53
CA VAL A 60 9.17 -13.41 24.39
C VAL A 60 8.80 -14.09 25.71
N VAL A 61 7.73 -13.64 26.37
CA VAL A 61 7.29 -14.22 27.65
C VAL A 61 6.87 -15.68 27.47
N MET A 62 6.07 -15.99 26.45
CA MET A 62 5.61 -17.36 26.17
C MET A 62 6.79 -18.28 25.81
N LEU A 63 7.75 -17.77 25.02
CA LEU A 63 8.97 -18.50 24.69
C LEU A 63 9.79 -18.82 25.94
N GLN A 64 9.96 -17.89 26.87
CA GLN A 64 10.67 -18.12 28.14
C GLN A 64 9.98 -19.20 28.99
N LEU A 65 8.65 -19.18 29.07
CA LEU A 65 7.89 -20.16 29.85
C LEU A 65 8.01 -21.59 29.31
N LYS A 66 8.00 -21.76 27.98
CA LYS A 66 8.14 -23.09 27.36
C LYS A 66 9.59 -23.49 27.06
N TYR A 67 10.55 -22.58 27.19
CA TYR A 67 11.96 -22.80 26.87
C TYR A 67 12.55 -24.09 27.47
N PRO A 68 12.30 -24.43 28.77
CA PRO A 68 12.86 -25.63 29.36
C PRO A 68 12.26 -26.94 28.82
N ALA A 69 11.01 -26.89 28.35
CA ALA A 69 10.28 -28.06 27.84
C ALA A 69 10.54 -28.33 26.35
N LEU A 70 11.20 -27.40 25.65
CA LEU A 70 11.41 -27.47 24.22
C LEU A 70 12.70 -28.22 23.88
N ALA A 71 12.69 -28.97 22.77
CA ALA A 71 13.91 -29.57 22.23
C ALA A 71 14.87 -28.49 21.70
N ASP A 72 16.18 -28.75 21.76
CA ASP A 72 17.20 -27.73 21.47
C ASP A 72 17.09 -27.13 20.06
N TYR A 73 16.79 -27.95 19.06
CA TYR A 73 16.61 -27.46 17.69
C TYR A 73 15.42 -26.49 17.57
N TYR A 74 14.32 -26.72 18.30
CA TYR A 74 13.19 -25.81 18.31
C TYR A 74 13.52 -24.50 19.01
N LYS A 75 14.38 -24.48 20.03
CA LYS A 75 14.83 -23.24 20.68
C LYS A 75 15.50 -22.32 19.66
N PHE A 76 16.45 -22.85 18.89
CA PHE A 76 17.14 -22.10 17.84
C PHE A 76 16.15 -21.62 16.77
N ILE A 77 15.28 -22.51 16.27
CA ILE A 77 14.28 -22.17 15.24
C ILE A 77 13.37 -21.03 15.71
N LEU A 78 12.82 -21.09 16.94
CA LEU A 78 11.90 -20.07 17.44
C LEU A 78 12.59 -18.72 17.68
N ILE A 79 13.82 -18.72 18.21
CA ILE A 79 14.59 -17.49 18.36
C ILE A 79 14.85 -16.86 17.00
N THR A 80 15.25 -17.66 16.01
CA THR A 80 15.46 -17.17 14.63
C THR A 80 14.17 -16.61 14.05
N ILE A 81 13.04 -17.30 14.21
CA ILE A 81 11.73 -16.82 13.74
C ILE A 81 11.34 -15.51 14.44
N LEU A 82 11.51 -15.39 15.75
CA LEU A 82 11.21 -14.16 16.50
C LEU A 82 12.01 -12.98 15.93
N ILE A 83 13.31 -13.14 15.70
CA ILE A 83 14.17 -12.09 15.14
C ILE A 83 13.75 -11.75 13.70
N LEU A 84 13.56 -12.77 12.85
CA LEU A 84 13.17 -12.56 11.46
C LEU A 84 11.81 -11.87 11.35
N MET A 85 10.80 -12.35 12.08
CA MET A 85 9.47 -11.74 12.13
C MET A 85 9.54 -10.30 12.62
N THR A 86 10.38 -10.01 13.61
CA THR A 86 10.55 -8.64 14.12
C THR A 86 11.11 -7.70 13.03
N LEU A 87 12.16 -8.13 12.34
CA LEU A 87 12.80 -7.34 11.28
C LEU A 87 11.88 -7.18 10.06
N ILE A 88 11.26 -8.27 9.61
CA ILE A 88 10.34 -8.26 8.47
C ILE A 88 9.16 -7.34 8.78
N GLU A 89 8.54 -7.46 9.97
CA GLU A 89 7.39 -6.64 10.36
C GLU A 89 7.75 -5.15 10.41
N ALA A 90 8.91 -4.79 10.97
CA ALA A 90 9.37 -3.41 11.00
C ALA A 90 9.57 -2.81 9.60
N ILE A 91 10.24 -3.54 8.71
CA ILE A 91 10.47 -3.11 7.32
C ILE A 91 9.12 -3.02 6.58
N ARG A 92 8.26 -4.01 6.77
CA ARG A 92 6.93 -4.10 6.14
C ARG A 92 6.07 -2.91 6.56
N LEU A 93 5.94 -2.63 7.86
CA LEU A 93 5.19 -1.47 8.35
C LEU A 93 5.77 -0.15 7.82
N TYR A 94 7.09 -0.02 7.74
CA TYR A 94 7.74 1.16 7.15
C TYR A 94 7.35 1.34 5.68
N LEU A 95 7.53 0.30 4.86
CA LEU A 95 7.23 0.33 3.43
C LEU A 95 5.75 0.54 3.16
N GLY A 96 4.86 -0.07 3.96
CA GLY A 96 3.41 0.10 3.83
C GLY A 96 2.99 1.55 4.07
N ASN A 97 3.51 2.17 5.14
CA ASN A 97 3.22 3.56 5.47
C ASN A 97 3.78 4.53 4.40
N VAL A 98 5.06 4.37 4.05
CA VAL A 98 5.71 5.23 3.05
C VAL A 98 5.09 5.05 1.67
N GLY A 99 4.91 3.81 1.23
CA GLY A 99 4.35 3.49 -0.08
C GLY A 99 2.92 3.99 -0.25
N ASN A 100 2.08 3.86 0.79
CA ASN A 100 0.70 4.33 0.74
C ASN A 100 0.60 5.86 0.82
N LEU A 101 1.29 6.51 1.76
CA LEU A 101 1.19 7.97 1.96
C LEU A 101 1.92 8.78 0.87
N GLN A 102 3.03 8.27 0.36
CA GLN A 102 3.82 8.95 -0.68
C GLN A 102 3.47 8.44 -2.09
N GLU A 103 2.47 7.59 -2.20
CA GLU A 103 1.99 6.98 -3.45
C GLU A 103 3.10 6.30 -4.27
N LYS A 104 4.06 5.68 -3.57
CA LYS A 104 5.21 5.06 -4.20
C LYS A 104 4.96 3.58 -4.46
N VAL A 105 4.73 3.27 -5.74
CA VAL A 105 4.47 1.92 -6.23
C VAL A 105 5.56 0.92 -5.84
N PRO A 106 6.87 1.20 -5.96
CA PRO A 106 7.90 0.22 -5.61
C PRO A 106 7.89 -0.16 -4.13
N GLU A 107 7.72 0.81 -3.24
CA GLU A 107 7.66 0.61 -1.80
C GLU A 107 6.41 -0.17 -1.41
N LEU A 108 5.24 0.15 -1.98
CA LEU A 108 4.03 -0.61 -1.69
C LEU A 108 4.10 -2.04 -2.26
N ALA A 109 4.72 -2.23 -3.43
CA ALA A 109 4.98 -3.57 -3.96
C ALA A 109 5.88 -4.38 -3.02
N GLY A 110 6.92 -3.75 -2.46
CA GLY A 110 7.78 -4.35 -1.44
C GLY A 110 7.01 -4.75 -0.17
N PHE A 111 6.17 -3.86 0.36
CA PHE A 111 5.26 -4.16 1.46
C PHE A 111 4.37 -5.37 1.18
N TRP A 112 3.74 -5.40 0.01
CA TRP A 112 2.82 -6.47 -0.38
C TRP A 112 3.56 -7.81 -0.57
N LEU A 113 4.75 -7.77 -1.17
CA LEU A 113 5.62 -8.94 -1.32
C LEU A 113 6.04 -9.49 0.04
N LEU A 114 6.53 -8.64 0.96
CA LEU A 114 6.91 -9.07 2.31
C LEU A 114 5.73 -9.67 3.07
N THR A 115 4.54 -9.10 2.91
CA THR A 115 3.30 -9.59 3.53
C THR A 115 2.97 -11.01 3.09
N LEU A 116 2.93 -11.28 1.78
CA LEU A 116 2.53 -12.60 1.27
C LEU A 116 3.64 -13.64 1.27
N LEU A 117 4.88 -13.24 0.96
CA LEU A 117 5.97 -14.19 0.75
C LEU A 117 6.68 -14.57 2.05
N LEU A 118 6.83 -13.62 2.97
CA LEU A 118 7.60 -13.85 4.20
C LEU A 118 6.69 -13.91 5.43
N GLN A 119 5.92 -12.85 5.67
CA GLN A 119 5.16 -12.71 6.90
C GLN A 119 4.03 -13.75 7.01
N PHE A 120 3.29 -13.97 5.92
CA PHE A 120 2.15 -14.89 5.91
C PHE A 120 2.58 -16.37 6.12
N PRO A 121 3.59 -16.92 5.43
CA PRO A 121 4.04 -18.28 5.71
C PRO A 121 4.60 -18.47 7.12
N LEU A 122 5.33 -17.47 7.65
CA LEU A 122 5.88 -17.53 9.01
C LEU A 122 4.76 -17.55 10.07
N ILE A 123 3.71 -16.73 9.93
CA ILE A 123 2.61 -16.74 10.90
C ILE A 123 1.80 -18.05 10.82
N LEU A 124 1.61 -18.61 9.62
CA LEU A 124 0.98 -19.93 9.48
C LEU A 124 1.83 -21.03 10.11
N PHE A 125 3.15 -20.99 9.94
CA PHE A 125 4.05 -21.94 10.58
C PHE A 125 3.90 -21.91 12.11
N GLN A 126 3.86 -20.74 12.73
CA GLN A 126 3.64 -20.61 14.18
C GLN A 126 2.25 -21.07 14.62
N LEU A 127 1.20 -20.85 13.80
CA LEU A 127 -0.17 -21.22 14.14
C LEU A 127 -0.47 -22.72 14.01
N PHE A 128 0.11 -23.40 13.02
CA PHE A 128 -0.24 -24.79 12.68
C PHE A 128 0.77 -25.83 13.15
N ASN A 129 1.98 -25.42 13.53
CA ASN A 129 2.99 -26.38 13.98
C ASN A 129 2.80 -26.72 15.47
N GLU A 130 1.97 -27.73 15.74
CA GLU A 130 1.68 -28.17 17.11
C GLU A 130 2.91 -28.66 17.89
N ALA A 131 3.99 -29.05 17.19
CA ALA A 131 5.24 -29.48 17.82
C ALA A 131 5.95 -28.37 18.61
N ILE A 132 5.53 -27.10 18.43
CA ILE A 132 6.05 -25.92 19.13
C ILE A 132 5.44 -25.74 20.53
N LEU A 133 4.52 -26.63 20.95
CA LEU A 133 3.78 -26.53 22.22
C LEU A 133 3.09 -25.15 22.36
N ILE A 134 2.24 -24.84 21.38
CA ILE A 134 1.60 -23.52 21.24
C ILE A 134 0.73 -23.24 22.46
N GLN A 135 1.06 -22.17 23.20
CA GLN A 135 0.29 -21.74 24.36
C GLN A 135 -0.97 -20.97 23.94
N PRO A 136 -2.06 -20.96 24.73
CA PRO A 136 -3.31 -20.28 24.35
C PRO A 136 -3.14 -18.78 24.06
N LEU A 137 -2.29 -18.09 24.84
CA LEU A 137 -2.01 -16.67 24.62
C LEU A 137 -1.22 -16.45 23.32
N GLU A 138 -0.17 -17.23 23.09
CA GLU A 138 0.62 -17.24 21.85
C GLU A 138 -0.30 -17.42 20.62
N ARG A 139 -1.17 -18.41 20.66
CA ARG A 139 -2.17 -18.65 19.61
C ARG A 139 -3.08 -17.44 19.41
N GLY A 140 -3.56 -16.83 20.49
CA GLY A 140 -4.41 -15.64 20.43
C GLY A 140 -3.73 -14.46 19.74
N VAL A 141 -2.50 -14.14 20.14
CA VAL A 141 -1.77 -13.00 19.57
C VAL A 141 -1.37 -13.26 18.11
N HIS A 142 -1.04 -14.50 17.74
CA HIS A 142 -0.79 -14.85 16.33
C HIS A 142 -2.05 -14.77 15.46
N ILE A 143 -3.22 -15.17 15.98
CA ILE A 143 -4.49 -15.03 15.26
C ILE A 143 -4.78 -13.55 14.99
N ILE A 144 -4.62 -12.68 16.00
CA ILE A 144 -4.84 -11.23 15.84
C ILE A 144 -3.87 -10.67 14.79
N LEU A 145 -2.58 -11.03 14.87
CA LEU A 145 -1.58 -10.61 13.87
C LEU A 145 -1.94 -11.12 12.46
N ALA A 146 -2.38 -12.37 12.35
CA ALA A 146 -2.80 -12.94 11.07
C ALA A 146 -4.01 -12.21 10.46
N LEU A 147 -4.95 -11.73 11.28
CA LEU A 147 -6.08 -10.92 10.83
C LEU A 147 -5.60 -9.56 10.28
N PHE A 148 -4.65 -8.90 10.96
CA PHE A 148 -4.03 -7.67 10.43
C PHE A 148 -3.35 -7.94 9.09
N ILE A 149 -2.48 -8.96 9.01
CA ILE A 149 -1.78 -9.35 7.78
C ILE A 149 -2.75 -9.64 6.64
N PHE A 150 -3.85 -10.35 6.93
CA PHE A 150 -4.87 -10.66 5.93
C PHE A 150 -5.58 -9.40 5.42
N ALA A 151 -6.03 -8.52 6.31
CA ALA A 151 -6.65 -7.25 5.94
C ALA A 151 -5.67 -6.37 5.12
N GLU A 152 -4.43 -6.27 5.55
CA GLU A 152 -3.34 -5.56 4.89
C GLU A 152 -3.01 -6.13 3.51
N ALA A 153 -3.06 -7.45 3.33
CA ALA A 153 -2.87 -8.09 2.03
C ALA A 153 -4.00 -7.71 1.05
N LEU A 154 -5.25 -7.69 1.51
CA LEU A 154 -6.41 -7.30 0.70
C LEU A 154 -6.36 -5.82 0.32
N PHE A 155 -6.25 -4.93 1.31
CA PHE A 155 -6.22 -3.49 1.05
C PHE A 155 -4.95 -3.04 0.36
N GLY A 156 -3.81 -3.68 0.66
CA GLY A 156 -2.54 -3.47 -0.02
C GLY A 156 -2.59 -3.85 -1.49
N PHE A 157 -3.25 -4.96 -1.84
CA PHE A 157 -3.44 -5.34 -3.24
C PHE A 157 -4.28 -4.31 -4.00
N VAL A 158 -5.38 -3.86 -3.40
CA VAL A 158 -6.26 -2.85 -4.00
C VAL A 158 -5.50 -1.54 -4.22
N ALA A 159 -4.78 -1.06 -3.20
CA ALA A 159 -3.97 0.16 -3.27
C ALA A 159 -2.88 0.06 -4.34
N LEU A 160 -2.18 -1.08 -4.42
CA LEU A 160 -1.15 -1.32 -5.42
C LEU A 160 -1.71 -1.29 -6.84
N ARG A 161 -2.85 -1.95 -7.08
CA ARG A 161 -3.51 -1.96 -8.40
C ARG A 161 -4.00 -0.57 -8.80
N ALA A 162 -4.51 0.21 -7.86
CA ALA A 162 -4.89 1.60 -8.11
C ALA A 162 -3.67 2.43 -8.51
N MET A 163 -2.61 2.42 -7.70
CA MET A 163 -1.43 3.26 -7.95
C MET A 163 -0.68 2.91 -9.24
N VAL A 164 -0.60 1.63 -9.62
CA VAL A 164 0.00 1.23 -10.92
C VAL A 164 -0.77 1.86 -12.10
N ARG A 165 -2.11 1.84 -12.06
CA ARG A 165 -2.94 2.44 -13.12
C ARG A 165 -2.78 3.96 -13.22
N HIS A 166 -2.67 4.63 -12.08
CA HIS A 166 -2.42 6.08 -12.04
C HIS A 166 -1.02 6.43 -12.56
N THR A 167 -0.03 5.59 -12.25
CA THR A 167 1.35 5.75 -12.70
C THR A 167 1.44 5.68 -14.23
N GLU A 168 0.82 4.67 -14.87
CA GLU A 168 0.77 4.54 -16.33
C GLU A 168 0.13 5.77 -17.00
N SER A 169 -1.00 6.24 -16.46
CA SER A 169 -1.72 7.40 -16.99
C SER A 169 -0.86 8.68 -16.99
N ARG A 170 -0.07 8.90 -15.93
CA ARG A 170 0.86 10.05 -15.83
C ARG A 170 2.02 9.96 -16.81
N PHE A 171 2.55 8.77 -17.06
CA PHE A 171 3.63 8.58 -18.03
C PHE A 171 3.18 8.87 -19.46
N HIS A 172 1.99 8.39 -19.85
CA HIS A 172 1.45 8.67 -21.16
C HIS A 172 1.22 10.17 -21.38
N LEU A 173 0.63 10.88 -20.41
CA LEU A 173 0.41 12.33 -20.51
C LEU A 173 1.72 13.11 -20.66
N ARG A 174 2.75 12.79 -19.86
CA ARG A 174 4.08 13.44 -19.97
C ARG A 174 4.75 13.22 -21.32
N GLN A 175 4.55 12.05 -21.93
CA GLN A 175 5.07 11.77 -23.27
C GLN A 175 4.40 12.65 -24.32
N PHE A 176 3.09 12.90 -24.22
CA PHE A 176 2.39 13.81 -25.14
C PHE A 176 2.86 15.26 -24.99
N ASP A 177 2.98 15.76 -23.76
CA ASP A 177 3.45 17.13 -23.51
C ASP A 177 4.86 17.38 -24.07
N GLY A 178 5.80 16.46 -23.84
CA GLY A 178 7.17 16.58 -24.35
C GLY A 178 7.26 16.54 -25.89
N ILE A 179 6.38 15.80 -26.56
CA ILE A 179 6.29 15.80 -28.03
C ILE A 179 5.73 17.13 -28.55
N GLN A 180 4.82 17.76 -27.81
CA GLN A 180 4.22 19.04 -28.19
C GLN A 180 5.22 20.19 -28.08
N GLU A 181 6.05 20.19 -27.03
CA GLU A 181 7.10 21.20 -26.81
C GLU A 181 8.21 21.12 -27.88
N LEU A 182 8.55 19.92 -28.35
CA LEU A 182 9.51 19.73 -29.45
C LEU A 182 9.00 20.16 -30.83
N ARG A 183 7.68 20.36 -30.99
CA ARG A 183 7.05 20.75 -32.27
C ARG A 183 6.86 22.28 -32.39
N THR A 184 6.99 23.02 -31.30
CA THR A 184 6.96 24.50 -31.25
C THR A 184 8.35 25.10 -31.31
#